data_AF-A0A9R1UVK9-F1
#
_entry.id   AF-A0A9R1UVK9-F1
#
_cell.length_a   1.000
_cell.length_b   1.000
_cell.length_c   1.000
_cell.angle_alpha   90.00
_cell.angle_beta   90.00
_cell.angle_gamma   90.00
#
_symmetry.space_group_name_H-M   'P 1'
#
loop_
_entity.id
_entity.type
_entity.pdbx_description
1 polymer ?
#
loop_
_entity_poly.entity_id
_entity_poly.type
_entity_poly.pdbx_seq_one_letter_code
_entity_poly.pdbx_strand_id
1 'polypeptide(L)'
;MEQYILRRWRRDAISSHLLVMKHVAMETEDDTFKLLTEAYINIEYWLDHFKRSKEKLLEFVEKTRTLKQAAMEFGSSNQTSSDNDEEEIIRMLGIRSIPDEINIHPPASIRTKGSGTKKRMVSAIEKAVAAVKKKTRMCIGCNQYVNHNWRTCKVRLARESKAA
;
A
#
# COMPACT_ATOMS: atom_id res chain seq x y z
N MET A 1 -6.88 -35.60 -14.14
CA MET A 1 -5.76 -35.13 -13.30
C MET A 1 -5.85 -33.65 -12.91
N GLU A 2 -6.61 -32.81 -13.61
CA GLU A 2 -6.71 -31.37 -13.30
C GLU A 2 -7.56 -31.00 -12.08
N GLN A 3 -8.34 -31.96 -11.54
CA GLN A 3 -9.37 -31.73 -10.52
C GLN A 3 -8.80 -31.37 -9.14
N TYR A 4 -7.50 -31.60 -8.90
CA TYR A 4 -6.85 -31.41 -7.60
C TYR A 4 -5.83 -30.25 -7.58
N ILE A 5 -5.61 -29.55 -8.70
CA ILE A 5 -4.60 -28.49 -8.78
C ILE A 5 -5.24 -27.13 -8.52
N LEU A 6 -5.00 -26.59 -7.31
CA LEU A 6 -5.45 -25.26 -6.92
C LEU A 6 -4.91 -24.18 -7.88
N ARG A 7 -5.75 -23.20 -8.24
CA ARG A 7 -5.38 -22.10 -9.16
C ARG A 7 -4.13 -21.34 -8.74
N ARG A 8 -3.88 -21.21 -7.42
CA ARG A 8 -2.67 -20.59 -6.87
C ARG A 8 -1.38 -21.33 -7.29
N TRP A 9 -1.42 -22.66 -7.40
CA TRP A 9 -0.25 -23.47 -7.72
C TRP A 9 0.09 -23.47 -9.21
N ARG A 10 -0.88 -23.08 -10.06
CA ARG A 10 -0.65 -22.78 -11.48
C ARG A 10 -0.13 -21.36 -11.72
N ARG A 11 -0.19 -20.49 -10.71
CA ARG A 11 0.27 -19.10 -10.84
C ARG A 11 1.78 -19.06 -11.06
N ASP A 12 2.53 -19.80 -10.26
CA ASP A 12 4.01 -19.79 -10.32
C ASP A 12 4.58 -20.73 -11.39
N ALA A 13 3.73 -21.55 -12.01
CA ALA A 13 4.09 -22.44 -13.13
C ALA A 13 4.06 -21.72 -14.48
N ILE A 14 3.37 -20.58 -14.57
CA ILE A 14 3.25 -19.78 -15.78
C ILE A 14 4.21 -18.60 -15.64
N SER A 15 5.07 -18.39 -16.64
CA SER A 15 5.98 -17.25 -16.70
C SER A 15 5.23 -15.94 -16.40
N SER A 16 5.83 -15.07 -15.57
CA SER A 16 5.22 -13.80 -15.14
C SER A 16 4.75 -12.94 -16.33
N HIS A 17 5.46 -13.01 -17.46
CA HIS A 17 5.10 -12.32 -18.70
C HIS A 17 3.78 -12.81 -19.31
N LEU A 18 3.49 -14.11 -19.24
CA LEU A 18 2.24 -14.70 -19.69
C LEU A 18 1.07 -14.39 -18.75
N LEU A 19 1.35 -14.23 -17.45
CA LEU A 19 0.32 -13.84 -16.47
C LEU A 19 -0.17 -12.40 -16.68
N VAL A 20 0.75 -11.46 -16.96
CA VAL A 20 0.40 -10.06 -17.24
C VAL A 20 -0.52 -9.96 -18.46
N MET A 21 -0.21 -10.71 -19.53
CA MET A 21 -1.02 -10.77 -20.75
C MET A 21 -2.40 -11.37 -20.52
N LYS A 22 -2.51 -12.41 -19.68
CA LYS A 22 -3.80 -13.04 -19.34
C LYS A 22 -4.77 -12.10 -18.64
N HIS A 23 -4.26 -11.15 -17.84
CA HIS A 23 -5.11 -10.16 -17.18
C HIS A 23 -5.66 -9.10 -18.14
N VAL A 24 -4.97 -8.84 -19.25
CA VAL A 24 -5.41 -7.91 -20.30
C VAL A 24 -6.39 -8.59 -21.28
N ALA A 25 -6.21 -9.88 -21.56
CA ALA A 25 -6.96 -10.62 -22.57
C ALA A 25 -8.31 -11.23 -22.11
N MET A 26 -8.84 -10.86 -20.94
CA MET A 26 -10.05 -11.48 -20.36
C MET A 26 -11.35 -11.31 -21.18
N GLU A 27 -11.35 -10.56 -22.27
CA GLU A 27 -12.57 -10.23 -23.04
C GLU A 27 -12.71 -10.98 -24.38
N THR A 28 -11.71 -11.71 -24.86
CA THR A 28 -11.80 -12.40 -26.18
C THR A 28 -11.40 -13.87 -26.10
N GLU A 29 -12.14 -14.74 -26.79
CA GLU A 29 -11.82 -16.16 -26.90
C GLU A 29 -10.36 -16.40 -27.32
N ASP A 30 -9.75 -17.32 -26.57
CA ASP A 30 -8.36 -17.29 -26.08
C ASP A 30 -7.33 -17.87 -27.08
N ASP A 31 -7.59 -17.80 -28.39
CA ASP A 31 -6.71 -18.43 -29.39
C ASP A 31 -5.36 -17.74 -29.50
N THR A 32 -5.33 -16.42 -29.31
CA THR A 32 -4.08 -15.65 -29.21
C THR A 32 -3.25 -16.09 -28.01
N PHE A 33 -3.88 -16.33 -26.85
CA PHE A 33 -3.17 -16.79 -25.65
C PHE A 33 -2.65 -18.22 -25.79
N LYS A 34 -3.40 -19.11 -26.48
CA LYS A 34 -2.91 -20.45 -26.81
C LYS A 34 -1.66 -20.37 -27.69
N LEU A 35 -1.70 -19.57 -28.77
CA LEU A 35 -0.56 -19.35 -29.65
C LEU A 35 0.63 -18.76 -28.90
N LEU A 36 0.40 -17.80 -28.01
CA LEU A 36 1.45 -17.24 -27.15
C LEU A 36 2.05 -18.33 -26.25
N THR A 37 1.21 -19.08 -25.55
CA THR A 37 1.67 -20.15 -24.65
C THR A 37 2.50 -21.18 -25.41
N GLU A 38 2.06 -21.59 -26.60
CA GLU A 38 2.80 -22.50 -27.47
C GLU A 38 4.14 -21.92 -27.92
N ALA A 39 4.18 -20.64 -28.31
CA ALA A 39 5.42 -19.97 -28.67
C ALA A 39 6.44 -19.95 -27.52
N TYR A 40 5.99 -19.66 -26.29
CA TYR A 40 6.86 -19.70 -25.11
C TYR A 40 7.40 -21.10 -24.81
N ILE A 41 6.54 -22.13 -24.84
CA ILE A 41 6.95 -23.53 -24.63
C ILE A 41 8.00 -23.94 -25.68
N ASN A 42 7.78 -23.56 -26.93
CA ASN A 42 8.74 -23.82 -28.00
C ASN A 42 10.09 -23.14 -27.72
N ILE A 43 10.12 -21.86 -27.35
CA ILE A 43 11.38 -21.18 -27.03
C ILE A 43 12.11 -21.89 -25.88
N GLU A 44 11.40 -22.26 -24.81
CA GLU A 44 11.99 -23.00 -23.69
C GLU A 44 12.58 -24.35 -24.11
N TYR A 45 11.88 -25.11 -24.96
CA TYR A 45 12.37 -26.37 -25.50
C TYR A 45 13.68 -26.19 -26.27
N TRP A 46 13.75 -25.17 -27.13
CA TRP A 46 14.94 -24.89 -27.92
C TRP A 46 16.13 -24.49 -27.04
N LEU A 47 15.89 -23.66 -26.01
CA LEU A 47 16.91 -23.28 -25.04
C LEU A 47 17.43 -24.49 -24.26
N ASP A 48 16.54 -25.39 -23.81
CA ASP A 48 16.96 -26.60 -23.09
C ASP A 48 17.79 -27.54 -23.97
N HIS A 49 17.40 -27.68 -25.25
CA HIS A 49 18.09 -28.54 -26.20
C HIS A 49 19.44 -27.98 -26.65
N PHE A 50 19.57 -26.66 -26.78
CA PHE A 50 20.79 -26.01 -27.27
C PHE A 50 21.76 -25.61 -26.18
N LYS A 51 21.38 -25.64 -24.89
CA LYS A 51 22.24 -25.21 -23.76
C LYS A 51 23.63 -25.84 -23.71
N ARG A 52 23.83 -27.02 -24.33
CA ARG A 52 25.09 -27.76 -24.35
C ARG A 52 25.93 -27.55 -25.62
N SER A 53 25.41 -26.86 -26.64
CA SER A 53 26.15 -26.55 -27.88
C SER A 53 26.14 -25.05 -28.13
N LYS A 54 27.33 -24.45 -28.01
CA LYS A 54 27.52 -23.02 -28.24
C LYS A 54 27.19 -22.63 -29.68
N GLU A 55 27.52 -23.49 -30.63
CA GLU A 55 27.31 -23.26 -32.07
C GLU A 55 25.82 -23.19 -32.40
N LYS A 56 25.02 -24.16 -31.92
CA LYS A 56 23.56 -24.16 -32.10
C LYS A 56 22.89 -22.99 -31.38
N LEU A 57 23.40 -22.63 -30.20
CA LEU A 57 22.89 -21.48 -29.46
C LEU A 57 23.17 -20.16 -30.21
N LEU A 58 24.35 -20.01 -30.80
CA LEU A 58 24.68 -18.85 -31.65
C LEU A 58 23.78 -18.78 -32.89
N GLU A 59 23.55 -19.92 -33.55
CA GLU A 59 22.63 -19.99 -34.70
C GLU A 59 21.20 -19.58 -34.31
N PHE A 60 20.73 -20.02 -33.14
CA PHE A 60 19.42 -19.63 -32.62
C PHE A 60 19.34 -18.14 -32.28
N VAL A 61 20.37 -17.56 -31.67
CA VAL A 61 20.45 -16.13 -31.36
C VAL A 61 20.40 -15.30 -32.65
N GLU A 62 21.12 -15.71 -33.70
CA GLU A 62 21.11 -14.96 -34.95
C GLU A 62 19.73 -15.03 -35.65
N LYS A 63 19.09 -16.21 -35.66
CA LYS A 63 17.72 -16.35 -36.18
C LYS A 63 16.70 -15.52 -35.40
N THR A 64 16.83 -15.44 -34.08
CA THR A 64 15.93 -14.61 -33.26
C THR A 64 16.20 -13.12 -33.47
N ARG A 65 17.45 -12.70 -33.74
CA ARG A 65 17.78 -11.32 -34.13
C ARG A 65 17.14 -10.95 -35.47
N THR A 66 17.20 -11.81 -36.48
CA THR A 66 16.57 -11.53 -37.79
C THR A 66 15.06 -11.43 -37.66
N LEU A 67 14.42 -12.32 -36.89
CA LEU A 67 13.00 -12.25 -36.56
C LEU A 67 12.63 -10.94 -35.85
N LYS A 68 13.47 -10.50 -34.89
CA LYS A 68 13.27 -9.22 -34.19
C LYS A 68 13.35 -8.02 -35.16
N GLN A 69 14.30 -8.02 -36.08
CA GLN A 69 14.43 -6.96 -37.08
C GLN A 69 13.21 -6.91 -38.01
N ALA A 70 12.77 -8.06 -38.53
CA ALA A 70 11.56 -8.14 -39.35
C ALA A 70 10.30 -7.67 -38.61
N ALA A 71 10.20 -7.98 -37.31
CA ALA A 71 9.10 -7.50 -36.47
C ALA A 71 9.14 -5.99 -36.23
N MET A 72 10.35 -5.40 -36.08
CA MET A 72 10.52 -3.95 -35.99
C MET A 72 10.11 -3.24 -37.28
N GLU A 73 10.48 -3.80 -38.43
CA GLU A 73 10.06 -3.28 -39.75
C GLU A 73 8.54 -3.33 -39.93
N PHE A 74 7.90 -4.43 -39.51
CA PHE A 74 6.44 -4.57 -39.51
C PHE A 74 5.75 -3.60 -38.53
N GLY A 75 6.32 -3.42 -37.33
CA GLY A 75 5.80 -2.52 -36.29
C GLY A 75 5.98 -1.04 -36.61
N SER A 76 7.02 -0.68 -37.38
CA SER A 76 7.31 0.70 -37.74
C SER A 76 6.28 1.33 -38.69
N SER A 77 5.41 0.52 -39.31
CA SER A 77 4.27 1.01 -40.11
C SER A 77 3.04 1.36 -39.25
N ASN A 78 2.95 0.85 -38.01
CA ASN A 78 1.74 0.94 -37.18
C ASN A 78 1.97 1.52 -35.77
N GLN A 79 3.21 1.93 -35.45
CA GLN A 79 3.53 2.62 -34.21
C GLN A 79 4.22 3.94 -34.55
N THR A 80 3.44 5.00 -34.65
CA THR A 80 3.91 6.33 -34.25
C THR A 80 4.14 6.25 -32.74
N SER A 81 5.28 5.70 -32.32
CA SER A 81 5.67 5.66 -30.91
C SER A 81 6.09 7.07 -30.50
N SER A 82 5.12 7.94 -30.27
CA SER A 82 5.29 9.03 -29.32
C SER A 82 4.79 8.55 -27.95
N ASP A 83 5.53 7.61 -27.37
CA ASP A 83 5.37 7.21 -25.95
C ASP A 83 5.59 8.40 -24.97
N ASN A 84 5.81 9.61 -25.49
CA ASN A 84 5.84 10.88 -24.77
C ASN A 84 5.26 12.02 -25.64
N ASP A 85 4.16 11.82 -26.38
CA ASP A 85 3.40 12.99 -26.85
C ASP A 85 2.76 13.64 -25.63
N GLU A 86 3.51 14.57 -25.04
CA GLU A 86 3.07 15.45 -23.96
C GLU A 86 1.70 16.06 -24.31
N GLU A 87 1.47 16.37 -25.58
CA GLU A 87 0.18 16.81 -26.12
C GLU A 87 -0.95 15.79 -25.92
N GLU A 88 -0.70 14.49 -26.13
CA GLU A 88 -1.70 13.45 -25.90
C GLU A 88 -2.05 13.31 -24.42
N ILE A 89 -1.04 13.39 -23.55
CA ILE A 89 -1.24 13.39 -22.10
C ILE A 89 -2.04 14.62 -21.66
N ILE A 90 -1.70 15.82 -22.17
CA ILE A 90 -2.41 17.08 -21.93
C ILE A 90 -3.88 16.98 -22.38
N ARG A 91 -4.13 16.43 -23.58
CA ARG A 91 -5.49 16.20 -24.09
C ARG A 91 -6.28 15.26 -23.21
N MET A 92 -5.70 14.12 -22.81
CA MET A 92 -6.37 13.15 -21.94
C MET A 92 -6.70 13.73 -20.56
N LEU A 93 -5.80 14.55 -20.01
CA LEU A 93 -6.03 15.25 -18.74
C LEU A 93 -6.95 16.47 -18.86
N GLY A 94 -7.38 16.83 -20.08
CA GLY A 94 -8.26 17.96 -20.34
C GLY A 94 -7.64 19.33 -20.01
N ILE A 95 -6.30 19.41 -19.98
CA ILE A 95 -5.57 20.62 -19.64
C ILE A 95 -5.60 21.55 -20.87
N ARG A 96 -6.29 22.70 -20.77
CA ARG A 96 -6.45 23.62 -21.91
C ARG A 96 -5.21 24.47 -22.20
N SER A 97 -4.38 24.71 -21.19
CA SER A 97 -3.13 25.48 -21.31
C SER A 97 -2.26 25.22 -20.09
N ILE A 98 -0.98 24.97 -20.29
CA ILE A 98 0.01 24.93 -19.21
C ILE A 98 0.45 26.39 -18.96
N PRO A 99 0.30 26.93 -17.73
CA PRO A 99 0.76 28.28 -17.43
C PRO A 99 2.29 28.34 -17.45
N ASP A 100 2.85 29.42 -18.03
CA ASP A 100 4.31 29.66 -18.14
C ASP A 100 5.01 29.73 -16.77
N GLU A 101 4.26 30.07 -15.71
CA GLU A 101 4.75 30.14 -14.34
C GLU A 101 3.87 29.29 -13.41
N ILE A 102 4.44 28.21 -12.88
CA ILE A 102 3.76 27.31 -11.93
C ILE A 102 4.14 27.73 -10.51
N ASN A 103 3.31 28.55 -9.87
CA ASN A 103 3.52 28.98 -8.49
C ASN A 103 2.90 27.96 -7.51
N ILE A 104 3.70 26.96 -7.11
CA ILE A 104 3.28 25.95 -6.12
C ILE A 104 3.52 26.48 -4.72
N HIS A 105 2.46 26.93 -4.05
CA HIS A 105 2.53 27.25 -2.62
C HIS A 105 2.46 25.99 -1.76
N PRO A 106 3.27 25.88 -0.70
CA PRO A 106 3.11 24.80 0.27
C PRO A 106 1.72 24.89 0.93
N PRO A 107 1.04 23.76 1.17
CA PRO A 107 -0.27 23.78 1.82
C PRO A 107 -0.15 24.40 3.22
N ALA A 108 -1.01 25.37 3.52
CA ALA A 108 -0.96 26.18 4.74
C ALA A 108 -0.97 25.37 6.05
N SER A 109 -1.51 24.14 6.03
CA SER A 109 -1.39 23.20 7.13
C SER A 109 -1.59 21.76 6.63
N ILE A 110 -0.69 20.85 7.01
CA ILE A 110 -0.84 19.41 6.77
C ILE A 110 -1.34 18.77 8.06
N ARG A 111 -2.56 18.21 8.03
CA ARG A 111 -3.07 17.40 9.15
C ARG A 111 -2.58 15.96 8.99
N THR A 112 -1.48 15.63 9.65
CA THR A 112 -0.95 14.27 9.72
C THR A 112 -1.82 13.37 10.60
N LYS A 113 -1.70 12.04 10.45
CA LYS A 113 -2.34 11.09 11.37
C LYS A 113 -1.85 11.33 12.80
N GLY A 114 -2.74 11.75 13.70
CA GLY A 114 -2.40 12.12 15.09
C GLY A 114 -2.43 13.63 15.37
N SER A 115 -2.52 14.49 14.35
CA SER A 115 -2.67 15.95 14.51
C SER A 115 -4.07 16.39 14.97
N GLY A 116 -4.96 15.44 15.26
CA GLY A 116 -6.29 15.73 15.78
C GLY A 116 -6.21 16.28 17.20
N THR A 117 -6.73 17.50 17.42
CA THR A 117 -6.98 18.14 18.72
C THR A 117 -7.96 17.37 19.61
N LYS A 118 -8.43 16.20 19.18
CA LYS A 118 -9.38 15.38 19.93
C LYS A 118 -8.60 14.56 20.95
N LYS A 119 -8.54 15.06 22.19
CA LYS A 119 -8.29 14.22 23.37
C LYS A 119 -9.15 12.96 23.24
N ARG A 120 -8.63 11.81 23.68
CA ARG A 120 -9.35 10.52 23.67
C ARG A 120 -10.80 10.71 24.07
N MET A 121 -11.72 10.09 23.34
CA MET A 121 -13.14 10.05 23.70
C MET A 121 -13.29 9.50 25.13
N VAL A 122 -13.82 10.33 26.02
CA VAL A 122 -14.03 10.01 27.44
C VAL A 122 -15.31 9.19 27.57
N SER A 123 -15.24 8.06 28.27
CA SER A 123 -16.40 7.16 28.43
C SER A 123 -17.48 7.79 29.32
N ALA A 124 -18.71 7.30 29.23
CA ALA A 124 -19.81 7.76 30.09
C ALA A 124 -19.48 7.57 31.58
N ILE A 125 -18.77 6.48 31.92
CA ILE A 125 -18.32 6.18 33.29
C ILE A 125 -17.30 7.22 33.75
N GLU A 126 -16.30 7.56 32.92
CA GLU A 126 -15.27 8.54 33.27
C GLU A 126 -15.87 9.93 33.49
N LYS A 127 -16.85 10.33 32.66
CA LYS A 127 -17.61 11.58 32.86
C LYS A 127 -18.37 11.57 34.19
N ALA A 128 -19.04 10.46 34.51
CA ALA A 128 -19.78 10.32 35.77
C ALA A 128 -18.85 10.37 36.99
N VAL A 129 -17.73 9.65 36.97
CA VAL A 129 -16.74 9.65 38.06
C VAL A 129 -16.15 11.04 38.28
N ALA A 130 -15.84 11.78 37.20
CA ALA A 130 -15.34 13.15 37.30
C ALA A 130 -16.40 14.13 37.85
N ALA A 131 -17.67 13.93 37.49
CA ALA A 131 -18.78 14.76 37.96
C ALA A 131 -19.16 14.49 39.43
N VAL A 132 -18.91 13.28 39.94
CA VAL A 132 -19.21 12.91 41.33
C VAL A 132 -18.19 13.57 42.26
N LYS A 133 -18.62 14.64 42.94
CA LYS A 133 -17.92 15.16 44.11
C LYS A 133 -17.94 14.07 45.19
N LYS A 134 -16.76 13.54 45.56
CA LYS A 134 -16.64 12.58 46.67
C LYS A 134 -17.26 13.20 47.92
N LYS A 135 -18.20 12.51 48.56
CA LYS A 135 -18.81 12.97 49.82
C LYS A 135 -17.71 13.16 50.85
N THR A 136 -17.64 14.35 51.46
CA THR A 136 -16.72 14.61 52.57
C THR A 136 -17.14 13.76 53.76
N ARG A 137 -16.19 13.07 54.37
CA ARG A 137 -16.43 12.33 55.62
C ARG A 137 -16.05 13.20 56.81
N MET A 138 -16.66 12.94 57.96
CA MET A 138 -16.22 13.56 59.21
C MET A 138 -14.86 12.98 59.60
N CYS A 139 -13.89 13.85 59.88
CA CYS A 139 -12.60 13.44 60.42
C CYS A 139 -12.70 13.30 61.94
N ILE A 140 -12.40 12.13 62.49
CA ILE A 140 -12.41 11.88 63.95
C ILE A 140 -11.41 12.80 64.69
N GLY A 141 -10.31 13.21 64.03
CA GLY A 141 -9.24 14.00 64.67
C GLY A 141 -9.59 15.47 64.91
N CYS A 142 -10.43 16.06 64.06
CA CYS A 142 -10.86 17.46 64.16
C CYS A 142 -12.38 17.63 64.25
N ASN A 143 -13.14 16.54 64.19
CA ASN A 143 -14.60 16.48 64.22
C ASN A 143 -15.29 17.36 63.15
N GLN A 144 -14.67 17.53 61.98
CA GLN A 144 -15.19 18.34 60.87
C GLN A 144 -15.38 17.51 59.60
N TYR A 145 -16.33 17.89 58.75
CA TYR A 145 -16.55 17.29 57.42
C TYR A 145 -15.53 17.84 56.42
N VAL A 146 -14.52 17.05 56.10
CA VAL A 146 -13.33 17.49 55.37
C VAL A 146 -12.77 16.38 54.48
N ASN A 147 -11.97 16.76 53.49
CA ASN A 147 -11.34 15.81 52.55
C ASN A 147 -9.92 15.44 52.99
N HIS A 148 -9.78 14.92 54.23
CA HIS A 148 -8.54 14.31 54.72
C HIS A 148 -8.85 13.10 55.61
N ASN A 149 -7.82 12.37 56.04
CA ASN A 149 -7.95 11.19 56.89
C ASN A 149 -7.35 11.44 58.29
N TRP A 150 -7.61 10.56 59.27
CA TRP A 150 -7.06 10.68 60.63
C TRP A 150 -5.54 10.92 60.65
N ARG A 151 -4.81 10.16 59.82
CA ARG A 151 -3.34 10.22 59.73
C ARG A 151 -2.84 11.58 59.22
N THR A 152 -3.60 12.21 58.32
CA THR A 152 -3.26 13.49 57.67
C THR A 152 -3.95 14.69 58.31
N CYS A 153 -4.68 14.49 59.42
CA CYS A 153 -5.34 15.57 60.13
C CYS A 153 -4.32 16.48 60.82
N LYS A 154 -4.08 17.66 60.25
CA LYS A 154 -3.13 18.65 60.79
C LYS A 154 -3.50 19.11 62.20
N VAL A 155 -4.79 19.24 62.50
CA VAL A 155 -5.28 19.66 63.83
C VAL A 155 -4.91 18.62 64.90
N ARG A 156 -5.09 17.33 64.59
CA ARG A 156 -4.68 16.23 65.48
C ARG A 156 -3.17 16.22 65.67
N LEU A 157 -2.41 16.24 64.57
CA LEU A 157 -0.94 16.22 64.62
C LEU A 157 -0.39 17.39 65.44
N ALA A 158 -0.98 18.58 65.31
CA ALA A 158 -0.60 19.75 66.10
C ALA A 158 -0.95 19.63 67.59
N ARG A 159 -2.05 18.94 67.94
CA ARG A 159 -2.40 18.65 69.35
C ARG A 159 -1.46 17.63 69.96
N GLU A 160 -1.17 16.54 69.24
CA GLU A 160 -0.25 15.48 69.67
C GLU A 160 1.17 16.03 69.85
N SER A 161 1.63 16.90 68.96
CA SER A 161 2.96 17.52 69.05
C SER A 161 3.09 18.55 70.18
N LYS A 162 1.97 19.04 70.73
CA LYS A 162 1.96 19.94 71.90
C LYS A 162 1.81 19.20 73.23
N ALA A 163 1.42 17.92 73.18
CA ALA A 163 1.25 17.05 74.34
C ALA A 163 2.46 16.13 74.57
N ALA A 164 3.40 16.12 73.62
CA ALA A 164 4.72 15.51 73.73
C ALA A 164 5.74 16.56 74.21
#